data_AF-A0A4P6P395-F1
#
_entry.id   AF-A0A4P6P395-F1
#
_cell.length_a   1.000
_cell.length_b   1.000
_cell.length_c   1.000
_cell.angle_alpha   90.00
_cell.angle_beta   90.00
_cell.angle_gamma   90.00
#
_symmetry.space_group_name_H-M   'P 1'
#
loop_
_entity.id
_entity.type
_entity.pdbx_description
1 polymer ?
#
loop_
_entity_poly.entity_id
_entity_poly.type
_entity_poly.pdbx_seq_one_letter_code
_entity_poly.pdbx_strand_id
1 'polypeptide(L)'
;MSKEIQDFASDLRNQITKEHINEDKVKFYFENYKSDFLSHLREELNDGIPLDNYRMQVTYYLLEGLEEHKDFDLALDSVEPDIYNADLLLWLSSNLHRADYVNQLLEETNIQDCFTLIRAAQYREIEEVSQVVFNYIENELEQDLEVEYE
;
A
#
# COMPACT_ATOMS: atom_id res chain seq x y z
N MET A 1 11.80 -7.63 -24.52
CA MET A 1 11.47 -6.19 -24.43
C MET A 1 11.30 -5.96 -22.96
N SER A 2 12.32 -5.45 -22.27
CA SER A 2 12.26 -5.15 -20.84
C SER A 2 11.01 -4.31 -20.57
N LYS A 3 10.09 -4.85 -19.75
CA LYS A 3 8.88 -4.15 -19.34
C LYS A 3 9.28 -2.93 -18.52
N GLU A 4 8.62 -1.79 -18.74
CA GLU A 4 8.85 -0.61 -17.91
C GLU A 4 8.07 -0.74 -16.58
N ILE A 5 8.47 0.03 -15.56
CA ILE A 5 7.78 0.08 -14.26
C ILE A 5 6.27 0.32 -14.38
N GLN A 6 5.83 1.09 -15.38
CA GLN A 6 4.41 1.32 -15.66
C GLN A 6 3.67 0.06 -16.10
N ASP A 7 4.31 -0.79 -16.90
CA ASP A 7 3.69 -2.01 -17.39
C ASP A 7 3.47 -2.98 -16.23
N PHE A 8 4.47 -3.11 -15.36
CA PHE A 8 4.34 -3.88 -14.12
C PHE A 8 3.28 -3.28 -13.19
N ALA A 9 3.31 -1.97 -12.95
CA ALA A 9 2.33 -1.32 -12.10
C ALA A 9 0.89 -1.56 -12.61
N SER A 10 0.67 -1.43 -13.92
CA SER A 10 -0.62 -1.68 -14.55
C SER A 10 -1.05 -3.15 -14.44
N ASP A 11 -0.14 -4.07 -14.74
CA ASP A 11 -0.40 -5.51 -14.64
C ASP A 11 -0.79 -5.90 -13.21
N LEU A 12 -0.10 -5.37 -12.20
CA LEU A 12 -0.38 -5.63 -10.79
C LEU A 12 -1.68 -4.96 -10.34
N ARG A 13 -1.93 -3.70 -10.71
CA ARG A 13 -3.17 -2.99 -10.37
C ARG A 13 -4.38 -3.74 -10.91
N ASN A 14 -4.29 -4.26 -12.13
CA ASN A 14 -5.36 -5.02 -12.78
C ASN A 14 -5.69 -6.35 -12.06
N GLN A 15 -4.86 -6.81 -11.13
CA GLN A 15 -5.18 -7.96 -10.27
C GLN A 15 -6.08 -7.58 -9.08
N ILE A 16 -6.22 -6.28 -8.79
CA ILE A 16 -6.99 -5.75 -7.67
C ILE A 16 -8.30 -5.14 -8.20
N THR A 17 -9.42 -5.70 -7.74
CA THR A 17 -10.75 -5.17 -8.04
C THR A 17 -11.11 -4.08 -7.03
N LYS A 18 -11.52 -2.93 -7.55
CA LYS A 18 -12.14 -1.81 -6.82
C LYS A 18 -13.65 -1.85 -7.00
N GLU A 19 -14.39 -2.15 -5.93
CA GLU A 19 -15.86 -2.28 -5.94
C GLU A 19 -16.51 -1.21 -5.06
N HIS A 20 -17.43 -0.42 -5.63
CA HIS A 20 -18.25 0.52 -4.85
C HIS A 20 -19.41 -0.23 -4.17
N ILE A 21 -19.39 -0.29 -2.84
CA ILE A 21 -20.48 -0.89 -2.05
C ILE A 21 -21.66 0.10 -1.95
N ASN A 22 -21.35 1.38 -1.72
CA ASN A 22 -22.31 2.49 -1.71
C ASN A 22 -21.57 3.81 -2.01
N GLU A 23 -22.26 4.96 -1.88
CA GLU A 23 -21.71 6.29 -2.19
C GLU A 23 -20.42 6.60 -1.41
N ASP A 24 -20.27 6.09 -0.19
CA ASP A 24 -19.17 6.43 0.72
C ASP A 24 -18.19 5.26 0.97
N LYS A 25 -18.45 4.06 0.42
CA LYS A 25 -17.68 2.85 0.74
C LYS A 25 -17.19 2.13 -0.50
N VAL A 26 -15.88 1.93 -0.55
CA VAL A 26 -15.18 1.17 -1.58
C VAL A 26 -14.48 -0.03 -0.95
N LYS A 27 -14.54 -1.16 -1.64
CA LYS A 27 -13.85 -2.38 -1.29
C LYS A 27 -12.76 -2.70 -2.31
N PHE A 28 -11.62 -3.15 -1.82
CA PHE A 28 -10.49 -3.60 -2.65
C PHE A 28 -10.22 -5.08 -2.37
N TYR A 29 -10.10 -5.90 -3.42
CA TYR A 29 -9.81 -7.32 -3.27
C TYR A 29 -9.17 -7.92 -4.52
N PHE A 30 -8.39 -8.99 -4.36
CA PHE A 30 -7.93 -9.82 -5.47
C PHE A 30 -8.98 -10.87 -5.81
N GLU A 31 -9.32 -11.03 -7.09
CA GLU A 31 -10.15 -12.15 -7.55
C GLU A 31 -9.36 -13.45 -7.59
N ASN A 32 -8.08 -13.37 -8.00
CA ASN A 32 -7.16 -14.50 -8.01
C ASN A 32 -6.40 -14.61 -6.67
N TYR A 33 -6.91 -15.43 -5.76
CA TYR A 33 -6.29 -15.69 -4.46
C TYR A 33 -4.93 -16.41 -4.52
N LYS A 34 -4.50 -16.85 -5.71
CA LYS A 34 -3.20 -17.50 -5.95
C LYS A 34 -2.20 -16.56 -6.65
N SER A 35 -2.46 -15.26 -6.66
CA SER A 35 -1.49 -14.28 -7.14
C SER A 35 -0.21 -14.34 -6.29
N ASP A 36 0.94 -14.41 -6.95
CA ASP A 36 2.25 -14.35 -6.29
C ASP A 36 2.44 -12.98 -5.61
N PHE A 37 1.99 -11.91 -6.27
CA PHE A 37 1.96 -10.57 -5.68
C PHE A 37 1.11 -10.50 -4.41
N LEU A 38 -0.11 -11.04 -4.41
CA LEU A 38 -0.93 -11.11 -3.19
C LEU A 38 -0.25 -11.91 -2.08
N SER A 39 0.42 -13.00 -2.43
CA SER A 39 1.12 -13.85 -1.46
C SER A 39 2.28 -13.09 -0.83
N HIS A 40 3.08 -12.40 -1.65
CA HIS A 40 4.14 -11.52 -1.19
C HIS A 40 3.63 -10.42 -0.25
N LEU A 41 2.58 -9.69 -0.65
CA LEU A 41 2.01 -8.63 0.20
C LEU A 41 1.53 -9.17 1.55
N ARG A 42 0.93 -10.38 1.58
CA ARG A 42 0.47 -11.00 2.84
C ARG A 42 1.65 -11.36 3.73
N GLU A 43 2.68 -11.96 3.16
CA GLU A 43 3.88 -12.37 3.88
C GLU A 43 4.59 -11.16 4.51
N GLU A 44 4.84 -10.11 3.73
CA GLU A 44 5.60 -8.95 4.18
C GLU A 44 4.83 -8.01 5.11
N LEU A 45 3.52 -7.82 4.89
CA LEU A 45 2.75 -6.81 5.65
C LEU A 45 1.98 -7.40 6.84
N ASN A 46 1.69 -8.70 6.83
CA ASN A 46 0.70 -9.27 7.73
C ASN A 46 0.98 -10.74 8.10
N ASP A 47 2.24 -11.17 8.07
CA ASP A 47 2.68 -12.51 8.49
C ASP A 47 1.90 -13.65 7.80
N GLY A 48 1.56 -13.48 6.52
CA GLY A 48 0.80 -14.44 5.71
C GLY A 48 -0.72 -14.43 5.93
N ILE A 49 -1.24 -13.56 6.80
CA ILE A 49 -2.68 -13.40 7.06
C ILE A 49 -3.31 -12.47 6.01
N PRO A 50 -4.60 -12.65 5.62
CA PRO A 50 -5.26 -11.75 4.68
C PRO A 50 -5.15 -10.27 5.05
N LEU A 51 -4.78 -9.45 4.06
CA LEU A 51 -4.73 -8.00 4.19
C LEU A 51 -6.11 -7.41 4.44
N ASP A 52 -6.15 -6.31 5.18
CA ASP A 52 -7.36 -5.53 5.32
C ASP A 52 -7.60 -4.63 4.09
N ASN A 53 -8.77 -3.99 4.07
CA ASN A 53 -9.17 -3.13 2.96
C ASN A 53 -8.27 -1.89 2.81
N TYR A 54 -7.66 -1.41 3.90
CA TYR A 54 -6.87 -0.18 3.88
C TYR A 54 -5.52 -0.42 3.21
N ARG A 55 -4.82 -1.50 3.57
CA ARG A 55 -3.56 -1.88 2.90
C ARG A 55 -3.78 -2.16 1.42
N MET A 56 -4.87 -2.85 1.10
CA MET A 56 -5.31 -3.09 -0.28
C MET A 56 -5.59 -1.78 -1.06
N GLN A 57 -6.21 -0.80 -0.40
CA GLN A 57 -6.47 0.52 -0.96
C GLN A 57 -5.15 1.27 -1.24
N VAL A 58 -4.22 1.29 -0.29
CA VAL A 58 -2.90 1.91 -0.45
C VAL A 58 -2.15 1.29 -1.61
N THR A 59 -2.09 -0.05 -1.67
CA THR A 59 -1.48 -0.77 -2.81
C THR A 59 -2.11 -0.35 -4.13
N TYR A 60 -3.44 -0.30 -4.22
CA TYR A 60 -4.13 0.07 -5.45
C TYR A 60 -3.76 1.48 -5.93
N TYR A 61 -3.83 2.47 -5.04
CA TYR A 61 -3.58 3.87 -5.41
C TYR A 61 -2.11 4.15 -5.69
N LEU A 62 -1.19 3.49 -5.00
CA LEU A 62 0.23 3.59 -5.33
C LEU A 62 0.51 3.07 -6.74
N LEU A 63 -0.07 1.92 -7.11
CA LEU A 63 0.10 1.35 -8.45
C LEU A 63 -0.50 2.29 -9.52
N GLU A 64 -1.66 2.90 -9.24
CA GLU A 64 -2.24 3.95 -10.09
C GLU A 64 -1.29 5.16 -10.23
N GLY A 65 -0.68 5.63 -9.14
CA GLY A 65 0.32 6.69 -9.17
C GLY A 65 1.58 6.32 -9.97
N LEU A 66 2.06 5.07 -9.86
CA LEU A 66 3.21 4.57 -10.63
C LEU A 66 2.90 4.48 -12.13
N GLU A 67 1.68 4.09 -12.51
CA GLU A 67 1.20 4.14 -13.89
C GLU A 67 1.27 5.57 -14.45
N GLU A 68 0.94 6.58 -13.65
CA GLU A 68 0.92 7.98 -14.10
C GLU A 68 2.30 8.65 -14.12
N HIS A 69 3.14 8.39 -13.12
CA HIS A 69 4.33 9.20 -12.85
C HIS A 69 5.68 8.52 -13.13
N LYS A 70 5.75 7.18 -13.24
CA LYS A 70 7.00 6.39 -13.35
C LYS A 70 8.00 6.56 -12.21
N ASP A 71 7.65 7.29 -11.18
CA ASP A 71 8.54 7.71 -10.11
C ASP A 71 7.88 7.34 -8.78
N PHE A 72 8.65 6.67 -7.92
CA PHE A 72 8.13 6.14 -6.67
C PHE A 72 7.74 7.25 -5.69
N ASP A 73 8.55 8.30 -5.59
CA ASP A 73 8.27 9.40 -4.67
C ASP A 73 6.99 10.14 -5.10
N LEU A 74 6.83 10.39 -6.40
CA LEU A 74 5.60 10.99 -6.94
C LEU A 74 4.38 10.08 -6.79
N ALA A 75 4.56 8.76 -6.91
CA ALA A 75 3.47 7.81 -6.69
C ALA A 75 3.09 7.71 -5.22
N LEU A 76 4.07 7.75 -4.30
CA LEU A 76 3.81 7.79 -2.86
C LEU A 76 3.02 9.04 -2.46
N ASP A 77 3.38 10.19 -3.03
CA ASP A 77 2.66 11.46 -2.82
C ASP A 77 1.20 11.41 -3.31
N SER A 78 0.85 10.47 -4.20
CA SER A 78 -0.53 10.26 -4.64
C SER A 78 -1.40 9.52 -3.61
N VAL A 79 -0.79 8.90 -2.59
CA VAL A 79 -1.48 8.20 -1.51
C VAL A 79 -1.47 9.05 -0.24
N GLU A 80 -2.53 9.82 -0.04
CA GLU A 80 -2.64 10.68 1.13
C GLU A 80 -3.30 9.96 2.33
N PRO A 81 -2.85 10.26 3.57
CA PRO A 81 -3.57 9.90 4.78
C PRO A 81 -4.99 10.50 4.83
N ASP A 82 -5.85 9.90 5.63
CA ASP A 82 -7.21 10.37 5.84
C ASP A 82 -7.23 11.77 6.48
N ILE A 83 -8.08 12.63 5.92
CA ILE A 83 -8.26 14.00 6.39
C ILE A 83 -9.27 14.05 7.53
N TYR A 84 -10.27 13.17 7.51
CA TYR A 84 -11.35 13.16 8.50
C TYR A 84 -11.00 12.34 9.74
N ASN A 85 -11.20 12.95 10.90
CA ASN A 85 -10.92 12.32 12.20
C ASN A 85 -11.70 11.01 12.43
N ALA A 86 -12.89 10.87 11.85
CA ALA A 86 -13.69 9.65 11.96
C ALA A 86 -13.00 8.47 11.24
N ASP A 87 -12.45 8.73 10.05
CA ASP A 87 -11.75 7.71 9.25
C ASP A 87 -10.40 7.35 9.88
N LEU A 88 -9.67 8.34 10.43
CA LEU A 88 -8.45 8.10 11.21
C LEU A 88 -8.68 7.18 12.43
N LEU A 89 -9.79 7.36 13.14
CA LEU A 89 -10.14 6.48 14.28
C LEU A 89 -10.59 5.09 13.81
N LEU A 90 -11.29 5.02 12.68
CA LEU A 90 -11.67 3.75 12.07
C LEU A 90 -10.44 2.96 11.64
N TRP A 91 -9.48 3.64 10.98
CA TRP A 91 -8.18 3.10 10.62
C TRP A 91 -7.45 2.54 11.84
N LEU A 92 -7.27 3.37 12.89
CA LEU A 92 -6.55 2.98 14.11
C LEU A 92 -7.18 1.76 14.80
N SER A 93 -8.51 1.67 14.82
CA SER A 93 -9.23 0.55 15.45
C SER A 93 -9.34 -0.70 14.58
N SER A 94 -8.96 -0.62 13.30
CA SER A 94 -9.15 -1.70 12.32
C SER A 94 -8.04 -2.76 12.37
N ASN A 95 -6.89 -2.48 12.97
CA ASN A 95 -5.80 -3.44 13.14
C ASN A 95 -5.03 -3.12 14.42
N LEU A 96 -4.79 -4.13 15.26
CA LEU A 96 -4.14 -3.95 16.57
C LEU A 96 -2.71 -3.40 16.44
N HIS A 97 -2.00 -3.72 15.35
CA HIS A 97 -0.65 -3.23 15.09
C HIS A 97 -0.58 -1.73 14.80
N ARG A 98 -1.71 -1.08 14.45
CA ARG A 98 -1.71 0.36 14.18
C ARG A 98 -1.48 1.20 15.43
N ALA A 99 -1.83 0.66 16.60
CA ALA A 99 -1.45 1.28 17.86
C ALA A 99 0.08 1.34 18.03
N ASP A 100 0.81 0.39 17.44
CA ASP A 100 2.27 0.36 17.52
C ASP A 100 2.89 1.51 16.72
N TYR A 101 2.37 1.85 15.53
CA TYR A 101 2.82 3.04 14.79
C TYR A 101 2.63 4.32 15.61
N VAL A 102 1.48 4.45 16.29
CA VAL A 102 1.19 5.60 17.15
C VAL A 102 2.17 5.64 18.34
N ASN A 103 2.41 4.50 18.99
CA ASN A 103 3.33 4.41 20.13
C ASN A 103 4.77 4.75 19.72
N GLN A 104 5.25 4.25 18.58
CA GLN A 104 6.57 4.59 18.06
C GLN A 104 6.70 6.10 17.81
N LEU A 105 5.70 6.72 17.17
CA LEU A 105 5.71 8.18 16.95
C LEU A 105 5.63 9.00 18.23
N LEU A 106 4.96 8.51 19.28
CA LEU A 106 4.98 9.15 20.59
C LEU A 106 6.37 9.15 21.22
N GLU A 107 7.16 8.11 20.97
CA GLU A 107 8.54 8.00 21.46
C GLU A 107 9.51 8.85 20.64
N GLU A 108 9.28 8.96 19.33
CA GLU A 108 10.19 9.59 18.38
C GLU A 108 9.93 11.09 18.16
N THR A 109 8.72 11.57 18.47
CA THR A 109 8.29 12.93 18.15
C THR A 109 7.70 13.67 19.36
N ASN A 110 7.59 14.99 19.24
CA ASN A 110 6.92 15.83 20.25
C ASN A 110 5.47 16.18 19.88
N ILE A 111 4.85 15.44 18.96
CA ILE A 111 3.48 15.75 18.50
C ILE A 111 2.50 15.56 19.66
N GLN A 112 1.86 16.65 20.08
CA GLN A 112 0.88 16.65 21.18
C GLN A 112 -0.56 16.51 20.70
N ASP A 113 -0.83 16.89 19.45
CA ASP A 113 -2.17 16.78 18.88
C ASP A 113 -2.43 15.34 18.43
N CYS A 114 -3.46 14.73 19.03
CA CYS A 114 -3.80 13.32 18.83
C CYS A 114 -4.08 12.99 17.35
N PHE A 115 -4.81 13.83 16.63
CA PHE A 115 -5.15 13.54 15.24
C PHE A 115 -3.99 13.77 14.28
N THR A 116 -3.13 14.75 14.57
CA THR A 116 -1.86 14.92 13.85
C THR A 116 -0.95 13.71 14.04
N LEU A 117 -0.88 13.18 15.26
CA LEU A 117 -0.11 11.98 15.58
C LEU A 117 -0.66 10.74 14.86
N ILE A 118 -1.98 10.53 14.90
CA ILE A 118 -2.63 9.39 14.22
C ILE A 118 -2.43 9.52 12.70
N ARG A 119 -2.54 10.72 12.13
CA ARG A 119 -2.29 10.93 10.69
C ARG A 119 -0.83 10.63 10.32
N ALA A 120 0.13 11.04 11.15
CA ALA A 120 1.54 10.69 10.95
C ALA A 120 1.76 9.16 11.07
N ALA A 121 1.04 8.50 11.97
CA ALA A 121 1.10 7.04 12.12
C ALA A 121 0.53 6.32 10.89
N GLN A 122 -0.57 6.84 10.35
CA GLN A 122 -1.13 6.32 9.12
C GLN A 122 -0.19 6.52 7.93
N TYR A 123 0.49 7.67 7.85
CA TYR A 123 1.51 7.91 6.83
C TYR A 123 2.64 6.86 6.89
N ARG A 124 3.08 6.43 8.08
CA ARG A 124 4.07 5.34 8.20
C ARG A 124 3.57 4.01 7.62
N GLU A 125 2.31 3.66 7.84
CA GLU A 125 1.75 2.45 7.21
C GLU A 125 1.70 2.60 5.68
N ILE A 126 1.40 3.80 5.17
CA ILE A 126 1.44 4.08 3.73
C ILE A 126 2.86 3.89 3.18
N GLU A 127 3.89 4.41 3.86
CA GLU A 127 5.30 4.23 3.48
C GLU A 127 5.68 2.75 3.49
N GLU A 128 5.31 2.01 4.54
CA GLU A 128 5.61 0.57 4.67
C GLU A 128 4.97 -0.24 3.54
N VAL A 129 3.66 -0.08 3.32
CA VAL A 129 2.96 -0.77 2.24
C VAL A 129 3.55 -0.40 0.89
N SER A 130 3.87 0.87 0.69
CA SER A 130 4.44 1.34 -0.58
C SER A 130 5.82 0.76 -0.85
N GLN A 131 6.67 0.69 0.17
CA GLN A 131 7.99 0.08 0.05
C GLN A 131 7.90 -1.40 -0.31
N VAL A 132 6.96 -2.15 0.30
CA VAL A 132 6.77 -3.57 -0.04
C VAL A 132 6.34 -3.73 -1.50
N VAL A 133 5.41 -2.90 -1.99
CA VAL A 133 4.98 -2.94 -3.40
C VAL A 133 6.14 -2.61 -4.33
N PHE A 134 6.91 -1.58 -4.02
CA PHE A 134 8.05 -1.17 -4.84
C PHE A 134 9.14 -2.23 -4.90
N ASN A 135 9.50 -2.81 -3.76
CA ASN A 135 10.47 -3.91 -3.69
C ASN A 135 10.03 -5.10 -4.54
N TYR A 136 8.73 -5.43 -4.56
CA TYR A 136 8.21 -6.47 -5.44
C TYR A 136 8.45 -6.13 -6.92
N ILE A 137 8.12 -4.91 -7.33
CA ILE A 137 8.29 -4.47 -8.73
C ILE A 137 9.78 -4.46 -9.12
N GLU A 138 10.67 -3.95 -8.27
CA GLU A 138 12.12 -3.97 -8.53
C GLU A 138 12.63 -5.41 -8.70
N ASN A 139 12.25 -6.32 -7.82
CA ASN A 139 12.65 -7.73 -7.92
C ASN A 139 12.18 -8.39 -9.21
N GLU A 140 10.96 -8.09 -9.68
CA GLU A 140 10.45 -8.63 -10.94
C GLU A 140 11.18 -8.04 -12.15
N LEU A 141 11.50 -6.75 -12.13
CA LEU A 141 12.27 -6.08 -13.18
C LEU A 141 13.69 -6.65 -13.28
N GLU A 142 14.34 -6.93 -12.14
CA GLU A 142 15.66 -7.55 -12.10
C GLU A 142 15.65 -8.97 -12.67
N GLN A 143 14.65 -9.79 -12.33
CA GLN A 143 14.52 -11.16 -12.85
C GLN A 143 14.24 -11.18 -14.37
N ASP A 144 13.40 -10.27 -14.87
CA ASP A 144 13.13 -10.15 -16.30
C ASP A 144 14.41 -9.79 -17.08
N LEU A 145 15.29 -8.98 -16.49
CA LEU A 145 16.59 -8.67 -17.09
C LEU A 145 17.51 -9.89 -17.13
N GLU A 146 17.61 -10.68 -16.05
CA GLU A 146 18.46 -11.88 -16.02
C GLU A 146 18.06 -12.91 -17.08
N VAL A 147 16.75 -13.12 -17.30
CA VAL A 147 16.23 -14.06 -18.31
C VAL A 147 16.53 -13.59 -19.74
N GLU A 148 16.64 -12.27 -20.00
CA GLU A 148 17.01 -11.76 -21.33
C GLU A 148 18.48 -12.01 -21.71
N TYR A 149 19.36 -12.32 -20.75
CA TYR A 149 20.80 -12.52 -20.97
C TYR A 149 21.27 -13.99 -20.95
N GLU A 150 20.38 -14.96 -20.69
CA GLU A 150 20.64 -16.41 -20.78
C GLU A 150 20.26 -17.02 -22.14
#